data_AF-A0A7T5EIX6-F1
#
_entry.id   AF-A0A7T5EIX6-F1
#
_cell.length_a   1.000
_cell.length_b   1.000
_cell.length_c   1.000
_cell.angle_alpha   90.00
_cell.angle_beta   90.00
_cell.angle_gamma   90.00
#
_symmetry.space_group_name_H-M   'P 1'
#
loop_
_entity.id
_entity.type
_entity.pdbx_description
1 polymer ?
#
loop_
_entity_poly.entity_id
_entity_poly.type
_entity_poly.pdbx_seq_one_letter_code
_entity_poly.pdbx_strand_id
1 'polypeptide(L)'
;MEMLVTKYDYSKDTYTAVLDDTGRAVYHPDEVIRNSMRDLSDDPVYRVAYAELFGAGTYYSPVFKRSEFTTYTTIPELGWVVSIRAPAPSQRALPRR
;
A
#
# COMPACT_ATOMS: atom_id res chain seq x y z
N MET A 1 7.92 -0.09 -16.10
CA MET A 1 7.35 -0.57 -14.82
C MET A 1 5.93 -0.08 -14.62
N GLU A 2 5.66 1.22 -14.82
CA GLU A 2 4.33 1.83 -14.56
C GLU A 2 3.18 1.15 -15.30
N MET A 3 3.35 0.79 -16.59
CA MET A 3 2.32 0.12 -17.40
C MET A 3 1.79 -1.21 -16.81
N LEU A 4 2.56 -1.93 -15.99
CA LEU A 4 2.10 -3.20 -15.40
C LEU A 4 1.32 -2.97 -14.10
N VAL A 5 1.72 -1.97 -13.32
CA VAL A 5 1.16 -1.68 -11.99
C VAL A 5 -0.20 -1.00 -12.10
N THR A 6 -0.40 -0.17 -13.12
CA THR A 6 -1.68 0.53 -13.37
C THR A 6 -2.56 -0.18 -14.41
N LYS A 7 -2.22 -1.41 -14.81
CA LYS A 7 -2.94 -2.11 -15.88
C LYS A 7 -4.39 -2.44 -15.52
N TYR A 8 -4.67 -2.60 -14.23
CA TYR A 8 -5.97 -3.03 -13.74
C TYR A 8 -6.70 -1.87 -13.06
N ASP A 9 -8.01 -1.81 -13.27
CA ASP A 9 -8.90 -0.94 -12.50
C ASP A 9 -9.17 -1.60 -11.15
N TYR A 10 -8.59 -1.04 -10.09
CA TYR A 10 -8.75 -1.53 -8.72
C TYR A 10 -9.90 -0.84 -7.97
N SER A 11 -10.82 -0.18 -8.69
CA SER A 11 -11.89 0.70 -8.23
C SER A 11 -11.46 2.13 -7.87
N LYS A 12 -12.47 3.01 -7.79
CA LYS A 12 -12.29 4.45 -7.53
C LYS A 12 -11.59 4.67 -6.19
N ASP A 13 -10.58 5.54 -6.20
CA ASP A 13 -9.73 5.91 -5.07
C ASP A 13 -8.77 4.81 -4.57
N THR A 14 -8.68 3.69 -5.30
CA THR A 14 -7.66 2.66 -5.05
C THR A 14 -6.37 2.98 -5.79
N TYR A 15 -5.25 2.64 -5.19
CA TYR A 15 -3.93 2.79 -5.79
C TYR A 15 -3.00 1.65 -5.42
N THR A 16 -1.94 1.48 -6.21
CA THR A 16 -0.88 0.52 -5.93
C THR A 16 0.38 1.25 -5.47
N ALA A 17 1.11 0.65 -4.56
CA ALA A 17 2.45 1.09 -4.17
C ALA A 17 3.41 -0.10 -4.19
N VAL A 18 4.62 0.13 -4.67
CA VAL A 18 5.70 -0.87 -4.72
C VAL A 18 6.91 -0.30 -4.01
N LEU A 19 7.41 -1.02 -3.01
CA LEU A 19 8.63 -0.69 -2.29
C LEU A 19 9.71 -1.72 -2.59
N ASP A 20 10.95 -1.26 -2.62
CA ASP A 20 12.12 -2.16 -2.64
C ASP A 20 12.37 -2.80 -1.27
N ASP A 21 13.41 -3.62 -1.20
CA ASP A 21 13.86 -4.31 0.02
C ASP A 21 14.32 -3.36 1.13
N THR A 22 14.61 -2.10 0.81
CA THR A 22 14.97 -1.05 1.78
C THR A 22 13.78 -0.19 2.23
N GLY A 23 12.57 -0.46 1.70
CA GLY A 23 11.37 0.29 2.01
C GLY A 23 11.23 1.60 1.21
N ARG A 24 11.99 1.78 0.12
CA ARG A 24 11.87 2.95 -0.74
C ARG A 24 10.86 2.74 -1.86
N ALA A 25 10.07 3.78 -2.14
CA ALA A 25 9.02 3.71 -3.14
C ALA A 25 9.58 3.62 -4.57
N VAL A 26 9.62 2.41 -5.13
CA VAL A 26 9.90 2.14 -6.55
C VAL A 26 8.72 2.60 -7.42
N TYR A 27 7.50 2.49 -6.89
CA TYR A 27 6.31 3.04 -7.52
C TYR A 27 5.31 3.55 -6.48
N HIS A 28 4.73 4.72 -6.75
CA HIS A 28 3.62 5.31 -6.01
C HIS A 28 2.87 6.28 -6.94
N PRO A 29 1.53 6.45 -6.83
CA PRO A 29 0.78 7.40 -7.67
C PRO A 29 1.15 8.87 -7.42
N ASP A 30 1.61 9.20 -6.21
CA ASP A 30 2.18 10.52 -5.91
C ASP A 30 3.58 10.64 -6.53
N GLU A 31 3.73 11.56 -7.48
CA GLU A 31 4.96 11.76 -8.23
C GLU A 31 6.13 12.23 -7.37
N VAL A 32 5.88 12.98 -6.30
CA VAL A 32 6.94 13.44 -5.39
C VAL A 32 7.52 12.24 -4.66
N ILE A 33 6.67 11.32 -4.20
CA ILE A 33 7.09 10.06 -3.56
C ILE A 33 7.90 9.20 -4.52
N ARG A 34 7.38 9.00 -5.75
CA ARG A 34 8.04 8.19 -6.78
C ARG A 34 9.39 8.78 -7.21
N ASN A 35 9.44 10.07 -7.55
CA ASN A 35 10.64 10.70 -8.11
C ASN A 35 11.75 10.85 -7.07
N SER A 36 11.40 10.94 -5.78
CA SER A 36 12.39 10.99 -4.68
C SER A 36 12.78 9.61 -4.15
N MET A 37 12.15 8.53 -4.64
CA MET A 37 12.25 7.19 -4.03
C MET A 37 12.09 7.24 -2.52
N ARG A 38 11.05 7.95 -2.06
CA ARG A 38 10.87 8.26 -0.64
C ARG A 38 10.87 6.98 0.19
N ASP A 39 11.58 7.02 1.32
CA ASP A 39 11.53 5.97 2.33
C ASP A 39 10.16 5.96 3.00
N LEU A 40 9.49 4.81 2.90
CA LEU A 40 8.17 4.52 3.46
C LEU A 40 8.22 3.29 4.38
N SER A 41 9.40 2.86 4.83
CA SER A 41 9.59 1.70 5.73
C SER A 41 8.83 1.81 7.06
N ASP A 42 8.49 3.03 7.48
CA ASP A 42 7.69 3.30 8.67
C ASP A 42 6.17 3.10 8.49
N ASP A 43 5.69 2.92 7.26
CA ASP A 43 4.27 2.64 7.04
C ASP A 43 3.91 1.22 7.55
N PRO A 44 2.88 1.09 8.41
CA PRO A 44 2.55 -0.15 9.10
C PRO A 44 2.39 -1.37 8.21
N VAL A 45 1.87 -1.21 6.98
CA VAL A 45 1.67 -2.39 6.12
C VAL A 45 2.99 -3.01 5.71
N TYR A 46 4.06 -2.23 5.54
CA TYR A 46 5.35 -2.76 5.12
C TYR A 46 6.05 -3.48 6.27
N ARG A 47 5.94 -2.97 7.49
CA ARG A 47 6.43 -3.69 8.68
C ARG A 47 5.79 -5.06 8.82
N VAL A 48 4.49 -5.16 8.54
CA VAL A 48 3.78 -6.45 8.55
C VAL A 48 4.17 -7.29 7.33
N ALA A 49 4.30 -6.73 6.14
CA ALA A 49 4.69 -7.46 4.93
C ALA A 49 6.12 -8.06 4.98
N TYR A 50 7.03 -7.46 5.77
CA TYR A 50 8.33 -8.07 6.04
C TYR A 50 8.24 -9.31 6.94
N ALA A 51 7.24 -9.38 7.81
CA ALA A 51 6.98 -10.54 8.67
C ALA A 51 6.07 -11.59 8.00
N GLU A 52 5.12 -11.13 7.18
CA GLU A 52 4.08 -11.92 6.53
C GLU A 52 4.21 -11.76 5.02
N LEU A 53 4.52 -12.85 4.29
CA LEU A 53 4.75 -12.81 2.83
C LEU A 53 3.55 -12.29 2.02
N PHE A 54 2.34 -12.32 2.58
CA PHE A 54 1.13 -11.77 1.98
C PHE A 54 0.06 -11.59 3.06
N GLY A 55 -0.89 -10.70 2.80
CA GLY A 55 -2.01 -10.51 3.71
C GLY A 55 -2.95 -9.38 3.31
N ALA A 56 -3.89 -9.10 4.20
CA ALA A 56 -4.84 -8.01 4.06
C ALA A 56 -5.19 -7.41 5.43
N GLY A 57 -5.42 -6.10 5.50
CA GLY A 57 -5.74 -5.42 6.74
C GLY A 57 -6.13 -3.97 6.55
N THR A 58 -6.53 -3.31 7.64
CA THR A 58 -6.74 -1.86 7.65
C THR A 58 -5.57 -1.19 8.36
N TYR A 59 -4.89 -0.28 7.66
CA TYR A 59 -3.71 0.41 8.14
C TYR A 59 -3.88 1.92 7.98
N TYR A 60 -3.24 2.70 8.85
CA TYR A 60 -3.23 4.14 8.71
C TYR A 60 -2.14 4.58 7.75
N SER A 61 -2.51 5.27 6.67
CA SER A 61 -1.57 5.83 5.69
C SER A 61 -0.99 7.14 6.20
N PRO A 62 0.34 7.25 6.44
CA PRO A 62 0.96 8.51 6.82
C PRO A 62 1.01 9.51 5.65
N VAL A 63 0.94 9.01 4.40
CA VAL A 63 0.94 9.83 3.18
C VAL A 63 -0.39 10.56 3.03
N PHE A 64 -1.50 9.82 3.06
CA PHE A 64 -2.85 10.38 2.86
C PHE A 64 -3.58 10.76 4.15
N LYS A 65 -2.94 10.54 5.31
CA LYS A 65 -3.47 10.84 6.66
C LYS A 65 -4.86 10.24 6.91
N ARG A 66 -5.10 9.02 6.44
CA ARG A 66 -6.38 8.30 6.55
C ARG A 66 -6.17 6.80 6.71
N SER A 67 -7.18 6.10 7.24
CA SER A 67 -7.20 4.63 7.26
C SER A 67 -7.50 4.07 5.88
N GLU A 68 -6.79 3.01 5.51
CA GLU A 68 -6.87 2.36 4.20
C GLU A 68 -6.98 0.84 4.37
N PHE A 69 -7.92 0.22 3.66
CA PHE A 69 -7.90 -1.22 3.48
C PHE A 69 -6.82 -1.55 2.45
N THR A 70 -5.90 -2.43 2.84
CA THR A 70 -4.72 -2.77 2.06
C THR A 70 -4.60 -4.27 1.93
N THR A 71 -4.36 -4.74 0.70
CA THR A 71 -3.81 -6.07 0.44
C THR A 71 -2.35 -5.93 0.05
N TYR A 72 -1.51 -6.89 0.44
CA TYR A 72 -0.08 -6.84 0.16
C TYR A 72 0.50 -8.23 -0.10
N THR A 73 1.61 -8.25 -0.81
CA THR A 73 2.46 -9.44 -1.00
C THR A 73 3.91 -9.02 -1.16
N THR A 74 4.82 -9.87 -0.70
CA THR A 74 6.26 -9.74 -0.83
C THR A 74 6.75 -10.66 -1.94
N ILE A 75 7.55 -10.14 -2.87
CA ILE A 75 8.24 -10.89 -3.92
C ILE A 75 9.51 -11.50 -3.28
N PRO A 76 9.55 -12.80 -2.96
CA PRO A 76 10.57 -13.36 -2.07
C PRO A 76 12.01 -13.19 -2.59
N GLU A 77 12.21 -13.30 -3.90
CA GLU A 77 13.53 -13.22 -4.53
C GLU A 77 14.09 -11.79 -4.54
N LEU A 78 13.23 -10.78 -4.43
CA LEU A 78 13.60 -9.37 -4.48
C LEU A 78 13.48 -8.68 -3.11
N GLY A 79 12.72 -9.25 -2.18
CA GLY A 79 12.32 -8.58 -0.93
C GLY A 79 11.36 -7.41 -1.14
N TRP A 80 10.87 -7.20 -2.36
CA TRP A 80 9.99 -6.09 -2.71
C TRP A 80 8.57 -6.33 -2.23
N VAL A 81 7.91 -5.29 -1.75
CA VAL A 81 6.51 -5.36 -1.33
C VAL A 81 5.63 -4.66 -2.35
N VAL A 82 4.59 -5.36 -2.81
CA VAL A 82 3.53 -4.80 -3.65
C VAL A 82 2.27 -4.69 -2.80
N SER A 83 1.66 -3.51 -2.76
CA SER A 83 0.42 -3.28 -2.02
C SER A 83 -0.64 -2.58 -2.86
N ILE A 84 -1.90 -2.99 -2.71
CA ILE A 84 -3.07 -2.33 -3.29
C ILE A 84 -3.90 -1.76 -2.16
N ARG A 85 -4.24 -0.47 -2.23
CA ARG A 85 -4.75 0.31 -1.11
C ARG A 85 -5.94 1.14 -1.52
N ALA A 86 -7.01 1.06 -0.74
CA ALA A 86 -8.21 1.87 -0.91
C ALA A 86 -8.58 2.54 0.42
N PRO A 87 -9.29 3.68 0.42
CA PRO A 87 -9.88 4.22 1.65
C PRO A 87 -10.64 3.12 2.40
N ALA A 88 -10.38 2.98 3.70
CA ALA A 88 -11.15 2.04 4.50
C ALA A 88 -12.63 2.44 4.44
N PRO A 89 -13.57 1.50 4.29
CA PRO A 89 -14.98 1.84 4.33
C PRO A 89 -15.28 2.60 5.61
N SER A 90 -15.98 3.73 5.49
CA SER A 90 -16.47 4.46 6.65
C SER A 90 -17.22 3.47 7.54
N GLN A 91 -16.84 3.35 8.81
CA GLN A 91 -17.63 2.62 9.79
C GLN A 91 -18.98 3.35 9.90
N ARG A 92 -19.94 3.01 9.03
CA ARG A 92 -21.35 3.33 9.27
C ARG A 92 -21.64 2.65 10.60
N ALA A 93 -21.94 3.47 11.62
CA ALA A 93 -22.31 2.99 12.93
C ALA A 93 -23.26 1.79 12.76
N LEU A 94 -22.82 0.62 13.19
CA LEU A 94 -23.72 -0.52 13.31
C LEU A 94 -24.92 -0.02 14.12
N PRO A 95 -26.17 -0.15 13.64
CA PRO A 95 -27.31 0.20 14.46
C PRO A 95 -27.19 -0.63 15.73
N ARG A 96 -27.07 0.05 16.88
CA ARG A 96 -27.17 -0.61 18.18
C ARG A 96 -28.55 -1.27 18.19
N ARG A 97 -28.57 -2.60 18.27
CA ARG A 97 -29.79 -3.35 18.53
C ARG A 97 -30.25 -3.08 19.96
#